data_AF-Q4N942-F1
#
_entry.id   AF-Q4N942-F1
#
_cell.length_a   1.000
_cell.length_b   1.000
_cell.length_c   1.000
_cell.angle_alpha   90.00
_cell.angle_beta   90.00
_cell.angle_gamma   90.00
#
_symmetry.space_group_name_H-M   'P 1'
#
loop_
_entity.id
_entity.type
_entity.pdbx_description
1 polymer ?
#
loop_
_entity_poly.entity_id
_entity_poly.type
_entity_poly.pdbx_seq_one_letter_code
_entity_poly.pdbx_strand_id
1 'polypeptide(L)'
;MGNPLLIITIIYIHILFFSDDLEDSTERNLDVYITLYSKIANIGPVLDYALNVNDYNKPLNSEDSFNSIKNPKSILDFNVLFLVLRPSLILSTDHLLHSVARALTNVLNSKPVSSNFTTEVAFMLSGSSSVAKSLERVLLSKSDKFSPALIVTLVQNKSKDNILDIIDGVQDDISNLDKYTKVDELIKEFKITQEELRLPGGLEASILCRIGVKRI
;
A
#
# COMPACT_ATOMS: atom_id res chain seq x y z
N MET A 1 23.80 27.76 20.60
CA MET A 1 23.80 26.29 20.57
C MET A 1 22.34 25.87 20.55
N GLY A 2 21.80 25.56 19.37
CA GLY A 2 20.42 25.11 19.22
C GLY A 2 20.34 23.62 19.48
N ASN A 3 19.45 23.19 20.37
CA ASN A 3 19.09 21.78 20.53
C ASN A 3 18.61 21.24 19.17
N PRO A 4 19.13 20.09 18.69
CA PRO A 4 18.45 19.39 17.61
C PRO A 4 17.14 18.89 18.21
N LEU A 5 16.02 19.46 17.74
CA LEU A 5 14.70 18.89 17.96
C LEU A 5 14.77 17.44 17.49
N LEU A 6 14.62 16.51 18.43
CA LEU A 6 14.39 15.11 18.16
C LEU A 6 13.11 15.07 17.33
N ILE A 7 13.23 14.94 16.02
CA ILE A 7 12.09 14.67 15.15
C ILE A 7 11.63 13.28 15.56
N ILE A 8 10.57 13.21 16.37
CA ILE A 8 9.89 11.96 16.64
C ILE A 8 9.27 11.58 15.30
N THR A 9 9.95 10.72 14.55
CA THR A 9 9.38 10.11 13.36
C THR A 9 8.28 9.18 13.86
N ILE A 10 7.03 9.66 13.86
CA ILE A 10 5.88 8.84 14.23
C ILE A 10 5.59 7.93 13.04
N ILE A 11 5.98 6.67 13.19
CA ILE A 11 5.75 5.61 12.21
C ILE A 11 4.77 4.63 12.85
N TYR A 12 3.67 4.34 12.17
CA TYR A 12 2.81 3.23 12.56
C TYR A 12 3.39 1.93 12.01
N ILE A 13 3.52 0.91 12.87
CA ILE A 13 4.13 -0.38 12.54
C ILE A 13 3.10 -1.48 12.82
N HIS A 14 2.86 -2.34 11.84
CA HIS A 14 2.10 -3.57 12.00
C HIS A 14 2.85 -4.75 11.40
N ILE A 15 2.78 -5.92 12.03
CA ILE A 15 3.45 -7.14 11.56
C ILE A 15 2.38 -8.16 11.17
N LEU A 16 2.48 -8.69 9.94
CA LEU A 16 1.66 -9.79 9.45
C LEU A 16 2.53 -11.05 9.32
N PHE A 17 2.14 -12.14 9.99
CA PHE A 17 2.83 -13.43 9.90
C PHE A 17 2.15 -14.31 8.86
N PHE A 18 2.93 -14.98 8.02
CA PHE A 18 2.42 -15.89 7.00
C PHE A 18 3.39 -17.03 6.67
N SER A 19 2.87 -18.08 6.03
CA SER A 19 3.65 -19.20 5.50
C SER A 19 3.21 -19.47 4.08
N ASP A 20 4.16 -19.80 3.21
CA ASP A 20 3.87 -20.14 1.81
C ASP A 20 3.14 -21.48 1.73
N ASP A 21 3.47 -22.47 2.57
CA ASP A 21 2.80 -23.78 2.64
C ASP A 21 2.43 -24.16 4.08
N LEU A 22 1.38 -24.97 4.25
CA LEU A 22 0.95 -25.51 5.55
C LEU A 22 1.89 -26.63 6.05
N GLU A 23 2.68 -27.23 5.17
CA GLU A 23 3.47 -28.44 5.43
C GLU A 23 4.96 -28.15 5.65
N ASP A 24 5.50 -27.05 5.13
CA ASP A 24 6.90 -26.63 5.28
C ASP A 24 6.93 -25.16 5.71
N SER A 25 7.01 -24.91 7.02
CA SER A 25 6.73 -23.59 7.61
C SER A 25 8.00 -22.79 7.87
N THR A 26 8.60 -22.23 6.82
CA THR A 26 9.39 -21.03 6.99
C THR A 26 8.43 -19.86 7.23
N GLU A 27 8.21 -19.52 8.50
CA GLU A 27 7.41 -18.38 8.90
C GLU A 27 8.06 -17.09 8.38
N ARG A 28 7.33 -16.37 7.52
CA ARG A 28 7.71 -15.07 6.98
C ARG A 28 6.91 -13.99 7.71
N ASN A 29 7.55 -12.87 8.01
CA ASN A 29 6.89 -11.68 8.50
C ASN A 29 6.80 -10.64 7.38
N LEU A 30 5.71 -9.87 7.37
CA LEU A 30 5.53 -8.69 6.55
C LEU A 30 5.27 -7.51 7.49
N ASP A 31 6.29 -6.69 7.68
CA ASP A 31 6.20 -5.47 8.46
C ASP A 31 5.68 -4.35 7.55
N VAL A 32 4.66 -3.63 8.04
CA VAL A 32 4.00 -2.53 7.35
C VAL A 32 4.27 -1.25 8.12
N TYR A 33 4.99 -0.32 7.50
CA TYR A 33 5.28 1.00 8.05
C TYR A 33 4.47 2.04 7.29
N ILE A 34 3.78 2.92 8.01
CA ILE A 34 2.93 3.98 7.41
C ILE A 34 3.43 5.34 7.90
N THR A 35 3.71 6.24 6.95
CA THR A 35 4.12 7.62 7.23
C THR A 35 3.29 8.60 6.42
N LEU A 36 2.77 9.64 7.07
CA LEU A 36 1.97 10.69 6.44
C LEU A 36 2.81 11.94 6.22
N TYR A 37 2.65 12.57 5.06
CA TYR A 37 3.22 13.87 4.73
C TYR A 37 2.12 14.81 4.28
N SER A 38 2.10 16.02 4.86
CA SER A 38 1.13 17.06 4.51
C SER A 38 1.44 17.71 3.16
N LYS A 39 2.72 17.79 2.79
CA LYS A 39 3.19 18.38 1.53
C LYS A 39 4.55 17.78 1.16
N ILE A 40 4.66 17.25 -0.06
CA ILE A 40 5.95 16.82 -0.64
C ILE A 40 6.32 17.73 -1.81
N ALA A 41 7.46 18.41 -1.72
CA ALA A 41 7.98 19.30 -2.74
C ALA A 41 8.62 18.56 -3.92
N ASN A 42 9.19 17.37 -3.67
CA ASN A 42 9.94 16.59 -4.64
C ASN A 42 9.28 15.24 -4.99
N ILE A 43 7.97 15.23 -5.23
CA ILE A 43 7.20 13.99 -5.50
C ILE A 43 7.76 13.17 -6.67
N GLY A 44 8.31 13.81 -7.71
CA GLY A 44 8.92 13.14 -8.86
C GLY A 44 10.06 12.20 -8.44
N PRO A 45 11.15 12.74 -7.84
CA PRO A 45 12.23 11.92 -7.27
C PRO A 45 11.77 10.83 -6.30
N VAL A 46 10.79 11.11 -5.44
CA VAL A 46 10.24 10.12 -4.49
C VAL A 46 9.58 8.96 -5.23
N LEU A 47 8.76 9.25 -6.25
CA LEU A 47 8.13 8.23 -7.09
C LEU A 47 9.15 7.43 -7.89
N ASP A 48 10.17 8.10 -8.46
CA ASP A 48 11.21 7.44 -9.25
C ASP A 48 12.03 6.48 -8.37
N TYR A 49 12.37 6.87 -7.14
CA TYR A 49 13.02 5.98 -6.18
C TYR A 49 12.13 4.79 -5.80
N ALA A 50 10.87 5.04 -5.45
CA ALA A 50 9.91 3.99 -5.10
C ALA A 50 9.77 2.95 -6.23
N LEU A 51 9.60 3.42 -7.47
CA LEU A 51 9.51 2.55 -8.64
C LEU A 51 10.79 1.76 -8.88
N ASN A 52 11.95 2.42 -8.81
CA ASN A 52 13.24 1.74 -8.96
C ASN A 52 13.42 0.63 -7.93
N VAL A 53 13.20 0.91 -6.64
CA VAL A 53 13.33 -0.11 -5.58
C VAL A 53 12.33 -1.25 -5.78
N ASN A 54 11.08 -0.92 -6.15
CA ASN A 54 10.06 -1.94 -6.42
C ASN A 54 10.40 -2.83 -7.62
N ASP A 55 11.06 -2.28 -8.65
CA ASP A 55 11.50 -3.04 -9.82
C ASP A 55 12.76 -3.87 -9.54
N TYR A 56 13.72 -3.36 -8.77
CA TYR A 56 14.92 -4.09 -8.35
C TYR A 56 14.62 -5.26 -7.40
N ASN A 57 13.53 -5.18 -6.63
CA ASN A 57 13.08 -6.26 -5.76
C ASN A 57 12.24 -7.32 -6.49
N LYS A 58 12.13 -7.28 -7.82
CA LYS A 58 11.58 -8.41 -8.59
C LYS A 58 12.59 -9.56 -8.59
N PRO A 59 12.16 -10.83 -8.42
CA PRO A 59 13.07 -11.97 -8.48
C PRO A 59 13.85 -11.97 -9.81
N LEU A 60 15.18 -12.01 -9.72
CA LEU A 60 16.13 -12.15 -10.82
C LEU A 60 16.01 -13.54 -11.44
N ASN A 61 14.96 -13.80 -12.20
CA ASN A 61 14.86 -14.98 -13.07
C ASN A 61 14.26 -14.56 -14.41
N SER A 62 15.06 -13.84 -15.21
CA SER A 62 14.76 -13.52 -16.60
C SER A 62 15.92 -13.89 -17.51
N GLU A 63 16.47 -15.08 -17.32
CA GLU A 63 17.08 -15.81 -18.42
C GLU A 63 16.26 -17.08 -18.63
N ASP A 64 15.77 -17.24 -19.85
CA ASP A 64 14.96 -18.34 -20.39
C ASP A 64 13.42 -18.33 -20.25
N SER A 65 12.81 -18.08 -21.41
CA SER A 65 11.57 -18.62 -21.95
C SER A 65 10.28 -17.80 -21.81
N PHE A 66 9.68 -17.56 -22.98
CA PHE A 66 8.36 -17.02 -23.26
C PHE A 66 7.18 -17.84 -22.67
N ASN A 67 7.37 -18.58 -21.56
CA ASN A 67 6.37 -19.50 -20.99
C ASN A 67 6.42 -19.63 -19.43
N SER A 68 6.95 -18.67 -18.68
CA SER A 68 7.06 -18.76 -17.21
C SER A 68 6.23 -17.72 -16.44
N ILE A 69 4.90 -17.89 -16.39
CA ILE A 69 4.18 -17.57 -15.14
C ILE A 69 4.42 -18.77 -14.20
N LYS A 70 5.64 -18.89 -13.66
CA LYS A 70 6.02 -20.01 -12.77
C LYS A 70 5.94 -19.53 -11.33
N ASN A 71 4.85 -19.91 -10.66
CA ASN A 71 4.50 -19.64 -9.26
C ASN A 71 4.02 -18.21 -8.93
N PRO A 72 2.70 -17.99 -8.83
CA PRO A 72 2.13 -16.71 -8.37
C PRO A 72 2.67 -16.21 -7.02
N LYS A 73 3.11 -17.12 -6.14
CA LYS A 73 3.68 -16.76 -4.83
C LYS A 73 5.01 -16.01 -4.94
N SER A 74 5.72 -16.08 -6.08
CA SER A 74 6.98 -15.35 -6.28
C SER A 74 6.82 -13.83 -6.25
N ILE A 75 5.58 -13.33 -6.34
CA ILE A 75 5.23 -11.93 -6.12
C ILE A 75 5.61 -11.46 -4.70
N LEU A 76 5.71 -12.39 -3.72
CA LEU A 76 6.12 -12.10 -2.36
C LEU A 76 7.65 -12.12 -2.18
N ASP A 77 8.44 -12.44 -3.20
CA ASP A 77 9.90 -12.53 -3.09
C ASP A 77 10.56 -11.15 -3.23
N PHE A 78 10.34 -10.29 -2.23
CA PHE A 78 10.90 -8.95 -2.13
C PHE A 78 11.51 -8.70 -0.74
N ASN A 79 12.49 -7.79 -0.65
CA ASN A 79 12.99 -7.33 0.65
C ASN A 79 12.20 -6.14 1.19
N VAL A 80 11.95 -5.16 0.32
CA VAL A 80 11.20 -3.94 0.61
C VAL A 80 10.38 -3.52 -0.59
N LEU A 81 9.21 -2.96 -0.35
CA LEU A 81 8.39 -2.28 -1.36
C LEU A 81 7.83 -0.97 -0.82
N PHE A 82 7.70 0.01 -1.70
CA PHE A 82 7.14 1.32 -1.39
C PHE A 82 5.86 1.56 -2.18
N LEU A 83 4.81 2.03 -1.50
CA LEU A 83 3.65 2.65 -2.12
C LEU A 83 3.56 4.11 -1.72
N VAL A 84 3.35 4.98 -2.70
CA VAL A 84 3.18 6.42 -2.52
C VAL A 84 1.73 6.73 -2.86
N LEU A 85 0.88 6.79 -1.83
CA LEU A 85 -0.58 6.79 -1.95
C LEU A 85 -1.16 8.20 -1.82
N ARG A 86 -2.32 8.40 -2.45
CA ARG A 86 -3.19 9.57 -2.24
C ARG A 86 -3.98 9.37 -0.95
N PRO A 87 -3.72 10.14 0.12
CA PRO A 87 -4.44 9.97 1.38
C PRO A 87 -5.94 10.31 1.26
N SER A 88 -6.36 11.03 0.21
CA SER A 88 -7.78 11.33 -0.03
C SER A 88 -8.66 10.10 -0.23
N LEU A 89 -8.08 8.98 -0.65
CA LEU A 89 -8.78 7.70 -0.83
C LEU A 89 -8.43 6.66 0.25
N ILE A 90 -7.87 7.09 1.38
CA ILE A 90 -7.58 6.20 2.51
C ILE A 90 -8.38 6.67 3.71
N LEU A 91 -9.30 5.83 4.18
CA LEU A 91 -10.15 6.14 5.34
C LEU A 91 -9.40 6.04 6.68
N SER A 92 -8.66 4.96 6.87
CA SER A 92 -8.02 4.59 8.13
C SER A 92 -6.80 3.71 7.88
N THR A 93 -5.98 3.49 8.91
CA THR A 93 -4.93 2.47 8.88
C THR A 93 -5.53 1.07 8.70
N ASP A 94 -6.70 0.80 9.26
CA ASP A 94 -7.37 -0.49 9.16
C ASP A 94 -7.82 -0.78 7.72
N HIS A 95 -8.33 0.23 7.02
CA HIS A 95 -8.58 0.14 5.57
C HIS A 95 -7.32 -0.32 4.82
N LEU A 96 -6.18 0.32 5.07
CA LEU A 96 -4.92 -0.02 4.41
C LEU A 96 -4.42 -1.43 4.77
N LEU A 97 -4.38 -1.76 6.06
CA LEU A 97 -3.92 -3.07 6.54
C LEU A 97 -4.80 -4.20 6.02
N HIS A 98 -6.12 -3.98 5.94
CA HIS A 98 -7.05 -4.96 5.40
C HIS A 98 -6.82 -5.18 3.90
N SER A 99 -6.54 -4.13 3.14
CA SER A 99 -6.15 -4.25 1.73
C SER A 99 -4.82 -5.00 1.56
N VAL A 100 -3.82 -4.75 2.41
CA VAL A 100 -2.54 -5.47 2.40
C VAL A 100 -2.75 -6.96 2.72
N ALA A 101 -3.49 -7.26 3.79
CA ALA A 101 -3.79 -8.63 4.18
C ALA A 101 -4.60 -9.37 3.10
N ARG A 102 -5.53 -8.68 2.43
CA ARG A 102 -6.30 -9.26 1.32
C ARG A 102 -5.43 -9.54 0.10
N ALA A 103 -4.55 -8.60 -0.27
CA ALA A 103 -3.58 -8.81 -1.34
C ALA A 103 -2.66 -10.00 -1.04
N LEU A 104 -2.14 -10.09 0.20
CA LEU A 104 -1.32 -11.22 0.67
C LEU A 104 -2.09 -12.53 0.53
N THR A 105 -3.33 -12.56 1.02
CA THR A 105 -4.22 -13.74 0.92
C THR A 105 -4.45 -14.16 -0.53
N ASN A 106 -4.62 -13.22 -1.45
CA ASN A 106 -4.80 -13.54 -2.87
C ASN A 106 -3.56 -14.22 -3.46
N VAL A 107 -2.37 -13.68 -3.16
CA VAL A 107 -1.10 -14.24 -3.64
C VAL A 107 -0.87 -15.64 -3.06
N LEU A 108 -1.07 -15.82 -1.75
CA LEU A 108 -0.93 -17.12 -1.07
C LEU A 108 -1.88 -18.18 -1.63
N ASN A 109 -3.09 -17.77 -2.02
CA ASN A 109 -4.07 -18.64 -2.68
C ASN A 109 -3.84 -18.82 -4.20
N SER A 110 -2.69 -18.37 -4.74
CA SER A 110 -2.36 -18.44 -6.16
C SER A 110 -3.37 -17.76 -7.08
N LYS A 111 -3.99 -16.69 -6.59
CA LYS A 111 -5.01 -15.90 -7.29
C LYS A 111 -4.68 -14.40 -7.30
N PRO A 112 -3.45 -13.96 -7.63
CA PRO A 112 -3.20 -12.53 -7.83
C PRO A 112 -3.89 -12.03 -9.11
N VAL A 113 -4.37 -10.79 -9.09
CA VAL A 113 -4.89 -10.11 -10.29
C VAL A 113 -3.78 -9.35 -11.02
N SER A 114 -2.70 -9.03 -10.30
CA SER A 114 -1.60 -8.23 -10.79
C SER A 114 -0.27 -8.97 -10.77
N SER A 115 0.75 -8.39 -11.41
CA SER A 115 2.08 -8.98 -11.56
C SER A 115 3.08 -8.58 -10.46
N ASN A 116 2.71 -7.70 -9.53
CA ASN A 116 3.56 -7.23 -8.43
C ASN A 116 2.73 -6.99 -7.17
N PHE A 117 3.31 -7.17 -6.00
CA PHE A 117 2.59 -7.05 -4.73
C PHE A 117 2.12 -5.61 -4.49
N THR A 118 2.90 -4.61 -4.88
CA THR A 118 2.47 -3.19 -4.79
C THR A 118 1.22 -2.91 -5.60
N THR A 119 1.11 -3.48 -6.80
CA THR A 119 -0.06 -3.30 -7.65
C THR A 119 -1.25 -4.12 -7.16
N GLU A 120 -1.02 -5.26 -6.51
CA GLU A 120 -2.06 -6.05 -5.84
C GLU A 120 -2.66 -5.29 -4.65
N VAL A 121 -1.80 -4.70 -3.80
CA VAL A 121 -2.23 -3.85 -2.66
C VAL A 121 -2.99 -2.64 -3.16
N ALA A 122 -2.47 -1.91 -4.15
CA ALA A 122 -3.16 -0.75 -4.73
C ALA A 122 -4.49 -1.14 -5.41
N PHE A 123 -4.58 -2.32 -6.01
CA PHE A 123 -5.83 -2.87 -6.51
C PHE A 123 -6.82 -3.14 -5.37
N MET A 124 -6.38 -3.72 -4.26
CA MET A 124 -7.23 -3.97 -3.09
C MET A 124 -7.67 -2.70 -2.34
N LEU A 125 -6.96 -1.58 -2.51
CA LEU A 125 -7.33 -0.28 -1.93
C LEU A 125 -8.44 0.46 -2.69
N SER A 126 -8.76 0.03 -3.91
CA SER A 126 -9.77 0.68 -4.77
C SER A 126 -11.09 -0.09 -4.78
N GLY A 127 -12.20 0.60 -5.07
CA GLY A 127 -13.49 -0.04 -5.37
C GLY A 127 -13.62 -0.53 -6.82
N SER A 128 -12.64 -0.23 -7.68
CA SER A 128 -12.62 -0.57 -9.11
C SER A 128 -12.30 -2.03 -9.37
N SER A 129 -12.93 -2.63 -10.38
CA SER A 129 -12.57 -3.97 -10.90
C SER A 129 -11.42 -3.95 -11.92
N SER A 130 -10.88 -2.77 -12.25
CA SER A 130 -9.77 -2.61 -13.18
C SER A 130 -8.50 -2.23 -12.43
N VAL A 131 -7.44 -3.01 -12.60
CA VAL A 131 -6.11 -2.74 -12.03
C VAL A 131 -5.62 -1.35 -12.43
N ALA A 132 -5.61 -1.03 -13.73
CA ALA A 132 -5.15 0.27 -14.22
C ALA A 132 -5.87 1.46 -13.57
N LYS A 133 -7.21 1.39 -13.50
CA LYS A 133 -8.01 2.44 -12.84
C LYS A 133 -7.75 2.52 -11.34
N SER A 134 -7.46 1.39 -10.69
CA SER A 134 -7.15 1.36 -9.27
C SER A 134 -5.83 2.07 -8.98
N LEU A 135 -4.80 1.79 -9.80
CA LEU A 135 -3.49 2.43 -9.71
C LEU A 135 -3.59 3.95 -9.92
N GLU A 136 -4.27 4.39 -10.98
CA GLU A 136 -4.45 5.81 -11.32
C GLU A 136 -5.14 6.60 -10.19
N ARG A 137 -6.07 5.95 -9.48
CA ARG A 137 -6.83 6.58 -8.40
C ARG A 137 -6.06 6.63 -7.10
N VAL A 138 -5.48 5.51 -6.69
CA VAL A 138 -4.93 5.34 -5.34
C VAL A 138 -3.48 5.79 -5.25
N LEU A 139 -2.68 5.66 -6.31
CA LEU A 139 -1.28 6.08 -6.32
C LEU A 139 -1.14 7.56 -6.69
N LEU A 140 -0.15 8.21 -6.10
CA LEU A 140 0.31 9.52 -6.56
C LEU A 140 1.08 9.37 -7.88
N SER A 141 1.03 10.42 -8.67
CA SER A 141 1.69 10.57 -9.96
C SER A 141 2.55 11.83 -9.98
N LYS A 142 3.43 11.96 -10.98
CA LYS A 142 4.30 13.15 -11.10
C LYS A 142 3.52 14.46 -11.29
N SER A 143 2.24 14.40 -11.66
CA SER A 143 1.39 15.60 -11.76
C SER A 143 0.86 16.09 -10.41
N ASP A 144 0.90 15.26 -9.37
CA ASP A 144 0.39 15.57 -8.02
C ASP A 144 1.40 16.39 -7.19
N LYS A 145 1.87 17.50 -7.75
CA LYS A 145 2.88 18.37 -7.11
C LYS A 145 2.32 19.00 -5.83
N PHE A 146 3.12 18.98 -4.76
CA PHE A 146 2.78 19.55 -3.45
C PHE A 146 1.54 18.93 -2.80
N SER A 147 1.11 17.75 -3.24
CA SER A 147 0.02 17.01 -2.62
C SER A 147 0.48 16.38 -1.30
N PRO A 148 -0.46 16.20 -0.35
CA PRO A 148 -0.26 15.27 0.75
C PRO A 148 -0.01 13.86 0.22
N ALA A 149 0.80 13.09 0.92
CA ALA A 149 1.16 11.73 0.53
C ALA A 149 1.16 10.80 1.74
N LEU A 150 0.65 9.59 1.54
CA LEU A 150 0.77 8.51 2.50
C LEU A 150 1.79 7.51 1.95
N ILE A 151 2.92 7.39 2.63
CA ILE A 151 3.99 6.46 2.26
C ILE A 151 3.80 5.17 3.05
N VAL A 152 3.65 4.07 2.31
CA VAL A 152 3.54 2.73 2.88
C VAL A 152 4.79 1.95 2.50
N THR A 153 5.53 1.47 3.50
CA THR A 153 6.71 0.63 3.31
C THR A 153 6.37 -0.78 3.78
N LEU A 154 6.53 -1.74 2.89
CA LEU A 154 6.30 -3.16 3.14
C LEU A 154 7.66 -3.86 3.20
N VAL A 155 7.96 -4.57 4.29
CA VAL A 155 9.29 -5.15 4.55
C VAL A 155 9.13 -6.60 4.97
N GLN A 156 9.87 -7.54 4.36
CA GLN A 156 9.89 -8.94 4.81
C GLN A 156 11.21 -9.39 5.42
N ASN A 157 12.30 -8.70 5.08
CA ASN A 157 13.63 -8.96 5.63
C ASN A 157 14.24 -7.64 6.10
N LYS A 158 15.28 -7.68 6.93
CA LYS A 158 16.01 -6.47 7.33
C LYS A 158 16.58 -5.75 6.09
N SER A 159 15.84 -4.79 5.56
CA SER A 159 16.27 -3.91 4.48
C SER A 159 16.91 -2.65 5.06
N LYS A 160 17.91 -2.12 4.36
CA LYS A 160 18.52 -0.81 4.65
C LYS A 160 17.91 0.31 3.80
N ASP A 161 17.09 -0.02 2.81
CA ASP A 161 16.48 0.96 1.92
C ASP A 161 15.43 1.75 2.70
N ASN A 162 15.58 3.07 2.66
CA ASN A 162 14.72 4.00 3.36
C ASN A 162 14.34 5.13 2.41
N ILE A 163 13.07 5.17 2.01
CA ILE A 163 12.55 6.25 1.17
C ILE A 163 12.46 7.58 1.94
N LEU A 164 12.42 7.57 3.28
CA LEU A 164 12.20 8.77 4.08
C LEU A 164 13.32 9.79 3.93
N ASP A 165 14.55 9.34 3.68
CA ASP A 165 15.74 10.21 3.59
C ASP A 165 15.76 11.10 2.34
N ILE A 166 14.96 10.76 1.32
CA ILE A 166 14.87 11.53 0.08
C ILE A 166 13.63 12.40 0.01
N ILE A 167 12.72 12.34 0.98
CA ILE A 167 11.47 13.12 0.94
C ILE A 167 11.74 14.54 1.41
N ASP A 168 11.61 15.51 0.51
CA ASP A 168 11.53 16.92 0.84
C ASP A 168 10.07 17.27 1.10
N GLY A 169 9.66 17.22 2.36
CA GLY A 169 8.28 17.45 2.77
C GLY A 169 8.10 17.61 4.27
N VAL A 170 6.87 17.93 4.67
CA VAL A 170 6.50 18.08 6.08
C VAL A 170 5.76 16.84 6.54
N GLN A 171 6.44 16.01 7.33
CA GLN A 171 5.84 14.83 7.97
C GLN A 171 4.72 15.29 8.91
N ASP A 172 3.62 14.57 8.90
CA ASP A 172 2.45 14.79 9.75
C ASP A 172 2.15 13.53 10.57
N ASP A 173 1.42 13.66 11.66
CA ASP A 173 0.98 12.54 12.48
C ASP A 173 -0.05 11.71 11.70
N ILE A 174 0.08 10.38 11.73
CA ILE A 174 -0.88 9.48 11.09
C ILE A 174 -2.29 9.65 11.65
N SER A 175 -2.44 10.09 12.91
CA SER A 175 -3.73 10.42 13.51
C SER A 175 -4.47 11.54 12.77
N ASN A 176 -3.78 12.31 11.93
CA ASN A 176 -4.32 13.41 11.13
C ASN A 176 -4.74 12.95 9.71
N LEU A 177 -4.73 11.65 9.40
CA LEU A 177 -5.12 11.12 8.10
C LEU A 177 -6.52 11.59 7.67
N ASP A 178 -7.45 11.65 8.63
CA ASP A 178 -8.84 12.09 8.44
C ASP A 178 -8.96 13.51 7.83
N LYS A 179 -7.99 14.39 8.08
CA LYS A 179 -7.91 15.75 7.49
C LYS A 179 -7.72 15.72 5.98
N TYR A 180 -7.11 14.66 5.46
CA TYR A 180 -6.79 14.51 4.04
C TYR A 180 -7.78 13.61 3.32
N THR A 181 -8.43 12.70 4.05
CA THR A 181 -9.47 11.80 3.55
C THR A 181 -10.64 12.57 2.97
N LYS A 182 -11.08 12.19 1.77
CA LYS A 182 -12.27 12.76 1.14
C LYS A 182 -13.40 11.74 1.15
N VAL A 183 -14.21 11.79 2.20
CA VAL A 183 -15.32 10.85 2.45
C VAL A 183 -16.24 10.71 1.24
N ASP A 184 -16.62 11.82 0.59
CA ASP A 184 -17.49 11.78 -0.60
C ASP A 184 -16.85 11.07 -1.80
N GLU A 185 -15.52 11.17 -1.96
CA GLU A 185 -14.79 10.44 -2.99
C GLU A 185 -14.78 8.94 -2.68
N LEU A 186 -14.61 8.56 -1.40
CA LEU A 186 -14.66 7.16 -0.96
C LEU A 186 -16.04 6.52 -1.14
N ILE A 187 -17.11 7.23 -0.79
CA ILE A 187 -18.49 6.76 -0.99
C ILE A 187 -18.72 6.45 -2.48
N LYS A 188 -18.25 7.33 -3.38
CA LYS A 188 -18.35 7.13 -4.83
C LYS A 188 -17.45 5.99 -5.32
N GLU A 189 -16.22 5.92 -4.82
CA GLU A 189 -15.22 4.91 -5.19
C GLU A 189 -15.73 3.50 -4.90
N PHE A 190 -16.27 3.28 -3.71
CA PHE A 190 -16.76 1.98 -3.24
C PHE A 190 -18.25 1.75 -3.52
N LYS A 191 -18.91 2.71 -4.18
CA LYS A 191 -20.35 2.67 -4.53
C LYS A 191 -21.22 2.37 -3.32
N ILE A 192 -21.00 3.10 -2.24
CA ILE A 192 -21.68 2.90 -0.95
C ILE A 192 -22.99 3.66 -0.96
N THR A 193 -24.08 2.99 -0.59
CA THR A 193 -25.41 3.62 -0.54
C THR A 193 -25.67 4.34 0.78
N GLN A 194 -26.70 5.19 0.82
CA GLN A 194 -27.09 5.90 2.05
C GLN A 194 -27.64 4.94 3.12
N GLU A 195 -28.23 3.82 2.71
CA GLU A 195 -28.68 2.77 3.61
C GLU A 195 -27.49 2.07 4.27
N GLU A 196 -26.43 1.76 3.51
CA GLU A 196 -25.20 1.16 4.04
C GLU A 196 -24.52 2.08 5.07
N LEU A 197 -24.50 3.40 4.84
CA LEU A 197 -23.95 4.38 5.79
C LEU A 197 -24.68 4.43 7.13
N ARG A 198 -25.92 3.97 7.20
CA ARG A 198 -26.73 3.94 8.44
C ARG A 198 -26.52 2.65 9.26
N LEU A 199 -25.82 1.66 8.71
CA LEU A 199 -25.51 0.42 9.43
C LEU A 199 -24.42 0.64 10.48
N PRO A 200 -24.34 -0.20 11.53
CA PRO A 200 -23.22 -0.17 12.46
C PRO A 200 -21.87 -0.26 11.74
N GLY A 201 -20.93 0.63 12.08
CA GLY A 201 -19.62 0.76 11.42
C GLY A 201 -19.63 1.57 10.11
N GLY A 202 -20.81 1.89 9.56
CA GLY A 202 -21.02 2.83 8.46
C GLY A 202 -20.07 2.67 7.28
N LEU A 203 -19.35 3.75 6.96
CA LEU A 203 -18.42 3.83 5.84
C LEU A 203 -17.29 2.79 5.93
N GLU A 204 -16.68 2.63 7.10
CA GLU A 204 -15.54 1.73 7.29
C GLU A 204 -15.95 0.27 7.08
N ALA A 205 -17.03 -0.16 7.73
CA ALA A 205 -17.55 -1.53 7.55
C ALA A 205 -17.91 -1.82 6.09
N SER A 206 -18.47 -0.83 5.38
CA SER A 206 -18.82 -0.96 3.97
C SER A 206 -17.57 -1.13 3.08
N ILE A 207 -16.53 -0.33 3.29
CA ILE A 207 -15.25 -0.43 2.57
C ILE A 207 -14.59 -1.78 2.83
N LEU A 208 -14.44 -2.16 4.10
CA LEU A 208 -13.82 -3.44 4.47
C LEU A 208 -14.59 -4.63 3.89
N CYS A 209 -15.92 -4.58 3.91
CA CYS A 209 -16.77 -5.59 3.26
C CYS A 209 -16.49 -5.68 1.76
N ARG A 210 -16.44 -4.55 1.04
CA ARG A 210 -16.14 -4.51 -0.41
C ARG A 210 -14.77 -5.09 -0.72
N ILE A 211 -13.75 -4.82 0.10
CA ILE A 211 -12.41 -5.40 -0.04
C ILE A 211 -12.44 -6.92 0.18
N GLY A 212 -13.10 -7.36 1.25
CA GLY A 212 -13.23 -8.78 1.60
C GLY A 212 -13.89 -9.61 0.50
N VAL A 213 -14.93 -9.07 -0.14
CA VAL A 213 -15.67 -9.77 -1.22
C VAL A 213 -15.19 -9.43 -2.63
N LYS A 214 -14.15 -8.61 -2.76
CA LYS A 214 -13.63 -8.19 -4.07
C LYS A 214 -13.21 -9.43 -4.87
N ARG A 215 -13.90 -9.65 -5.99
CA ARG A 215 -13.67 -10.81 -6.84
C ARG A 215 -12.35 -10.64 -7.59
N ILE A 216 -11.64 -11.76 -7.68
CA ILE A 216 -10.42 -11.99 -8.43
C ILE A 216 -10.83 -12.66 -9.75
#